data_AF-A0A522YPM8-F1
#
_entry.id   AF-A0A522YPM8-F1
#
_cell.length_a   1.000
_cell.length_b   1.000
_cell.length_c   1.000
_cell.angle_alpha   90.00
_cell.angle_beta   90.00
_cell.angle_gamma   90.00
#
_symmetry.space_group_name_H-M   'P 1'
#
loop_
_entity.id
_entity.type
_entity.pdbx_description
1 polymer ?
#
loop_
_entity_poly.entity_id
_entity_poly.type
_entity_poly.pdbx_seq_one_letter_code
_entity_poly.pdbx_strand_id
1 'polypeptide(L)'
;MENLVSTLPPCLSRVDFGSMLVYAPRGQTAMSLESKIAAYGLKNVREGHIPYAVRRLLEEMATGGSAENLKAVLGKDVLLVPCPKSTPLVKGALWPSYEICAELVRRGLARESSVLVERITPVQKSSTAGPGKRPKPLDHIRSMGMVEQTDFVPPRIVIVDDVITRGATLLGAASHVKHAFPDADVRVFAMVRTGGVEVDRILDPVIGEVTYNGQDATRRP
;
A
#
# COMPACT_ATOMS: atom_id res chain seq x y z
N MET A 1 24.09 -20.93 -15.24
CA MET A 1 23.17 -19.99 -14.58
C MET A 1 22.93 -18.86 -15.55
N GLU A 2 21.81 -18.94 -16.25
CA GLU A 2 21.44 -17.93 -17.25
C GLU A 2 21.26 -16.58 -16.56
N ASN A 3 21.91 -15.57 -17.13
CA ASN A 3 21.72 -14.18 -16.76
C ASN A 3 20.22 -13.85 -16.85
N LEU A 4 19.57 -13.62 -15.70
CA LEU A 4 18.39 -12.77 -15.66
C LEU A 4 18.85 -11.39 -16.12
N VAL A 5 18.82 -11.16 -17.43
CA VAL A 5 18.73 -9.82 -17.98
C VAL A 5 17.40 -9.30 -17.45
N SER A 6 17.44 -8.63 -16.30
CA SER A 6 16.29 -7.99 -15.67
C SER A 6 15.80 -6.88 -16.59
N THR A 7 14.99 -7.25 -17.57
CA THR A 7 14.14 -6.29 -18.25
C THR A 7 13.18 -5.75 -17.20
N LEU A 8 13.09 -4.42 -17.12
CA LEU A 8 12.15 -3.79 -16.21
C LEU A 8 10.74 -4.29 -16.52
N PRO A 9 9.92 -4.60 -15.49
CA PRO A 9 8.58 -5.09 -15.73
C PRO A 9 7.74 -4.03 -16.46
N PRO A 10 6.82 -4.44 -17.33
CA PRO A 10 5.84 -3.52 -17.88
C PRO A 10 4.96 -2.97 -16.74
N CYS A 11 4.60 -1.69 -16.83
CA CYS A 11 3.67 -1.10 -15.87
C CYS A 11 2.27 -1.68 -16.07
N LEU A 12 1.65 -2.14 -14.99
CA LEU A 12 0.25 -2.53 -15.02
C LEU A 12 -0.63 -1.36 -15.44
N SER A 13 -1.62 -1.64 -16.29
CA SER A 13 -2.64 -0.66 -16.68
C SER A 13 -3.64 -0.42 -15.55
N ARG A 14 -3.85 -1.41 -14.67
CA ARG A 14 -4.75 -1.37 -13.53
C ARG A 14 -4.30 -2.31 -12.42
N VAL A 15 -4.60 -1.94 -11.17
CA VAL A 15 -4.60 -2.85 -10.01
C VAL A 15 -5.78 -2.51 -9.08
N ASP A 16 -6.46 -3.53 -8.56
CA ASP A 16 -7.53 -3.35 -7.59
C ASP A 16 -6.95 -2.93 -6.24
N PHE A 17 -7.59 -1.96 -5.57
CA PHE A 17 -7.13 -1.42 -4.29
C PHE A 17 -8.20 -1.51 -3.20
N GLY A 18 -7.76 -1.68 -1.96
CA GLY A 18 -8.56 -1.45 -0.76
C GLY A 18 -7.95 -0.38 0.15
N SER A 19 -8.79 0.38 0.85
CA SER A 19 -8.35 1.26 1.93
C SER A 19 -9.39 1.39 3.02
N MET A 20 -8.95 1.60 4.26
CA MET A 20 -9.84 1.67 5.42
C MET A 20 -10.10 3.10 5.87
N LEU A 21 -9.05 3.92 5.99
CA LEU A 21 -9.15 5.26 6.53
C LEU A 21 -9.04 6.31 5.41
N VAL A 22 -9.62 7.48 5.64
CA VAL A 22 -9.46 8.66 4.78
C VAL A 22 -8.92 9.83 5.61
N TYR A 23 -8.04 10.63 5.00
CA TYR A 23 -7.63 11.89 5.61
C TYR A 23 -7.55 13.02 4.59
N ALA A 24 -7.86 14.24 5.02
CA ALA A 24 -7.76 15.44 4.20
C ALA A 24 -6.40 16.12 4.42
N PRO A 25 -5.45 16.08 3.46
CA PRO A 25 -4.11 16.62 3.68
C PRO A 25 -4.09 18.13 3.92
N ARG A 26 -5.07 18.85 3.37
CA ARG A 26 -5.21 20.31 3.46
C ARG A 26 -6.40 20.77 4.30
N GLY A 27 -7.18 19.83 4.83
CA GLY A 27 -8.41 20.16 5.54
C GLY A 27 -8.13 20.82 6.88
N GLN A 28 -9.06 21.68 7.30
CA GLN A 28 -8.96 22.53 8.48
C GLN A 28 -10.14 22.33 9.45
N THR A 29 -11.18 21.60 9.07
CA THR A 29 -12.24 21.20 10.02
C THR A 29 -11.66 20.31 11.13
N ALA A 30 -12.33 20.25 12.28
CA ALA A 30 -11.92 19.39 13.39
C ALA A 30 -11.70 17.93 12.95
N MET A 31 -12.65 17.39 12.16
CA MET A 31 -12.55 16.04 11.60
C MET A 31 -11.34 15.87 10.67
N SER A 32 -11.07 16.84 9.79
CA SER A 32 -9.88 16.82 8.95
C SER A 32 -8.57 16.90 9.74
N LEU A 33 -8.54 17.68 10.83
CA LEU A 33 -7.38 17.75 11.72
C LEU A 33 -7.14 16.40 12.42
N GLU A 34 -8.19 15.78 12.96
CA GLU A 34 -8.12 14.46 13.59
C GLU A 34 -7.68 13.38 12.60
N SER A 35 -8.18 13.42 11.36
CA SER A 35 -7.79 12.49 10.30
C SER A 35 -6.28 12.56 9.99
N LYS A 36 -5.68 13.76 10.03
CA LYS A 36 -4.23 13.96 9.87
C LYS A 36 -3.45 13.38 11.04
N ILE A 37 -3.94 13.54 12.27
CA ILE A 37 -3.31 12.96 13.46
C ILE A 37 -3.28 11.43 13.36
N ALA A 38 -4.39 10.81 12.97
CA ALA A 38 -4.47 9.37 12.75
C ALA A 38 -3.48 8.91 11.66
N ALA A 39 -3.49 9.56 10.49
CA ALA A 39 -2.59 9.23 9.38
C ALA A 39 -1.11 9.40 9.75
N TYR A 40 -0.74 10.47 10.45
CA TYR A 40 0.63 10.71 10.89
C TYR A 40 1.06 9.79 12.03
N GLY A 41 0.14 9.35 12.89
CA GLY A 41 0.41 8.32 13.88
C GLY A 41 0.84 7.01 13.23
N LEU A 42 0.12 6.58 12.20
CA LEU A 42 0.45 5.39 11.41
C LEU A 42 1.78 5.55 10.66
N LYS A 43 1.96 6.66 9.94
CA LYS A 43 3.15 6.94 9.13
C LYS A 43 4.45 7.03 9.94
N ASN A 44 4.35 7.44 11.21
CA ASN A 44 5.51 7.54 12.10
C ASN A 44 5.60 6.36 13.08
N VAL A 45 4.78 5.31 12.91
CA VAL A 45 4.77 4.13 13.79
C VAL A 45 4.66 4.55 15.27
N ARG A 46 3.81 5.54 15.57
CA ARG A 46 3.58 5.97 16.95
C ARG A 46 2.93 4.83 17.71
N GLU A 47 3.35 4.66 18.97
CA GLU A 47 2.89 3.57 19.82
C GLU A 47 1.35 3.45 19.84
N GLY A 48 0.86 2.23 19.70
CA GLY A 48 -0.57 1.92 19.72
C GLY A 48 -1.36 2.27 18.45
N HIS A 49 -0.87 3.13 17.55
CA HIS A 49 -1.66 3.57 16.39
C HIS A 49 -1.95 2.45 15.38
N ILE A 50 -0.95 1.63 15.02
CA ILE A 50 -1.15 0.50 14.10
C ILE A 50 -2.04 -0.58 14.73
N PRO A 51 -1.77 -1.07 15.96
CA PRO A 51 -2.65 -2.03 16.64
C PRO A 51 -4.09 -1.53 16.77
N TYR A 52 -4.28 -0.25 17.10
CA TYR A 52 -5.60 0.37 17.19
C TYR A 52 -6.31 0.39 15.83
N ALA A 53 -5.64 0.81 14.76
CA ALA A 53 -6.23 0.87 13.43
C ALA A 53 -6.62 -0.53 12.92
N VAL A 54 -5.78 -1.56 13.11
CA VAL A 54 -6.12 -2.93 12.70
C VAL A 54 -7.22 -3.53 13.59
N ARG A 55 -7.28 -3.20 14.88
CA ARG A 55 -8.41 -3.57 15.73
C ARG A 55 -9.71 -2.97 15.20
N ARG A 56 -9.71 -1.67 14.87
CA ARG A 56 -10.86 -1.01 14.24
C ARG A 56 -11.23 -1.67 12.92
N LEU A 57 -10.26 -2.07 12.09
CA LEU A 57 -10.52 -2.79 10.84
C LEU A 57 -11.31 -4.09 11.08
N LEU A 58 -10.86 -4.89 12.05
CA LEU A 58 -11.55 -6.14 12.41
C LEU A 58 -12.98 -5.89 12.90
N GLU A 59 -13.17 -4.91 13.79
CA GLU A 59 -14.48 -4.55 14.33
C GLU A 59 -15.44 -4.18 13.19
N GLU A 60 -15.00 -3.37 12.22
CA GLU A 60 -15.81 -2.96 11.08
C GLU A 60 -16.06 -4.10 10.07
N MET A 61 -15.09 -5.00 9.88
CA MET A 61 -15.28 -6.19 9.04
C MET A 61 -16.25 -7.20 9.65
N ALA A 62 -16.39 -7.22 10.98
CA ALA A 62 -17.28 -8.12 11.71
C ALA A 62 -18.73 -7.62 11.75
N THR A 63 -18.96 -6.30 11.72
CA THR A 63 -20.30 -5.70 11.77
C THR A 63 -21.05 -5.71 10.43
N GLY A 64 -20.43 -6.20 9.35
CA GLY A 64 -21.07 -6.28 8.02
C GLY A 64 -21.27 -4.91 7.33
N GLY A 65 -20.54 -3.88 7.77
CA GLY A 65 -20.56 -2.54 7.17
C GLY A 65 -19.77 -2.45 5.86
N SER A 66 -19.45 -1.23 5.41
CA SER A 66 -18.66 -1.00 4.19
C SER A 66 -17.26 -1.64 4.21
N ALA A 67 -16.73 -1.94 5.40
CA ALA A 67 -15.46 -2.67 5.56
C ALA A 67 -15.56 -4.16 5.20
N GLU A 68 -16.75 -4.75 5.13
CA GLU A 68 -16.90 -6.15 4.69
C GLU A 68 -16.31 -6.36 3.29
N ASN A 69 -16.42 -5.36 2.41
CA ASN A 69 -15.83 -5.39 1.08
C ASN A 69 -14.29 -5.54 1.11
N LEU A 70 -13.62 -5.18 2.22
CA LEU A 70 -12.18 -5.38 2.38
C LEU A 70 -11.80 -6.86 2.49
N LYS A 71 -12.75 -7.79 2.73
CA LYS A 71 -12.53 -9.25 2.59
C LYS A 71 -12.17 -9.66 1.16
N ALA A 72 -12.48 -8.84 0.16
CA ALA A 72 -12.02 -9.05 -1.20
C ALA A 72 -10.50 -8.86 -1.33
N VAL A 73 -9.87 -8.08 -0.45
CA VAL A 73 -8.43 -7.79 -0.50
C VAL A 73 -7.68 -8.54 0.60
N LEU A 74 -8.23 -8.63 1.81
CA LEU A 74 -7.62 -9.29 2.96
C LEU A 74 -8.27 -10.65 3.23
N GLY A 75 -7.49 -11.62 3.69
CA GLY A 75 -7.97 -12.98 3.92
C GLY A 75 -6.87 -13.92 4.38
N LYS A 76 -7.26 -15.02 5.04
CA LYS A 76 -6.32 -16.01 5.59
C LYS A 76 -5.48 -16.75 4.53
N ASP A 77 -5.82 -16.57 3.27
CA ASP A 77 -5.17 -17.13 2.07
C ASP A 77 -4.23 -16.14 1.37
N VAL A 78 -4.08 -14.92 1.91
CA VAL A 78 -3.29 -13.83 1.30
C VAL A 78 -1.86 -13.79 1.84
N LEU A 79 -0.89 -13.62 0.94
CA LEU A 79 0.46 -13.15 1.27
C LEU A 79 0.50 -11.62 1.25
N LEU A 80 0.92 -11.00 2.36
CA LEU A 80 1.17 -9.57 2.38
C LEU A 80 2.59 -9.22 1.99
N VAL A 81 2.74 -8.22 1.13
CA VAL A 81 4.03 -7.67 0.71
C VAL A 81 4.10 -6.22 1.16
N PRO A 82 4.96 -5.84 2.11
CA PRO A 82 5.08 -4.44 2.50
C PRO A 82 5.67 -3.63 1.34
N CYS A 83 5.00 -2.55 0.96
CA CYS A 83 5.50 -1.63 -0.05
C CYS A 83 6.84 -1.04 0.42
N PRO A 84 7.88 -1.03 -0.43
CA PRO A 84 9.20 -0.55 -0.01
C PRO A 84 9.18 0.96 0.24
N LYS A 85 10.00 1.40 1.20
CA LYS A 85 10.21 2.81 1.48
C LYS A 85 10.72 3.58 0.27
N SER A 86 10.70 4.91 0.35
CA SER A 86 11.21 5.80 -0.70
C SER A 86 12.73 5.73 -0.89
N THR A 87 13.46 5.17 0.07
CA THR A 87 14.92 4.95 0.04
C THR A 87 15.22 3.49 0.33
N PRO A 88 16.39 2.96 -0.10
CA PRO A 88 16.86 1.65 0.34
C PRO A 88 16.77 1.49 1.85
N LEU A 89 16.55 0.24 2.29
CA LEU A 89 16.38 -0.05 3.71
C LEU A 89 17.70 0.17 4.45
N VAL A 90 17.63 0.95 5.52
CA VAL A 90 18.73 1.13 6.48
C VAL A 90 18.33 0.43 7.76
N LYS A 91 19.27 -0.26 8.40
CA LYS A 91 19.04 -0.99 9.66
C LYS A 91 18.41 -0.05 10.71
N GLY A 92 17.32 -0.50 11.33
CA GLY A 92 16.60 0.26 12.37
C GLY A 92 15.69 1.39 11.85
N ALA A 93 15.54 1.56 10.53
CA ALA A 93 14.62 2.55 9.98
C ALA A 93 13.16 2.13 10.18
N LEU A 94 12.31 3.07 10.64
CA LEU A 94 10.87 2.85 10.74
C LEU A 94 10.27 2.45 9.39
N TRP A 95 9.54 1.33 9.31
CA TRP A 95 8.92 0.86 8.07
C TRP A 95 7.42 0.60 8.30
N PRO A 96 6.58 1.64 8.17
CA PRO A 96 5.15 1.55 8.51
C PRO A 96 4.40 0.41 7.81
N SER A 97 4.63 0.22 6.51
CA SER A 97 3.99 -0.87 5.75
C SER A 97 4.38 -2.27 6.26
N TYR A 98 5.62 -2.46 6.70
CA TYR A 98 6.07 -3.70 7.33
C TYR A 98 5.35 -3.94 8.67
N GLU A 99 5.28 -2.93 9.53
CA GLU A 99 4.58 -3.02 10.82
C GLU A 99 3.07 -3.26 10.66
N ILE A 100 2.45 -2.65 9.65
CA ILE A 100 1.05 -2.90 9.28
C ILE A 100 0.87 -4.36 8.84
N CYS A 101 1.73 -4.89 7.97
CA CYS A 101 1.68 -6.30 7.57
C CYS A 101 1.78 -7.23 8.78
N ALA A 102 2.74 -6.99 9.68
CA ALA A 102 2.93 -7.79 10.88
C ALA A 102 1.68 -7.78 11.78
N GLU A 103 1.04 -6.64 11.96
CA GLU A 103 -0.21 -6.54 12.73
C GLU A 103 -1.38 -7.24 12.04
N LEU A 104 -1.55 -7.08 10.72
CA LEU A 104 -2.60 -7.76 9.96
C LEU A 104 -2.47 -9.29 10.07
N VAL A 105 -1.26 -9.84 9.94
CA VAL A 105 -0.98 -11.28 10.11
C VAL A 105 -1.30 -11.72 11.55
N ARG A 106 -0.80 -11.00 12.56
CA ARG A 106 -1.05 -11.32 13.98
C ARG A 106 -2.54 -11.37 14.33
N ARG A 107 -3.34 -10.61 13.60
CA ARG A 107 -4.80 -10.48 13.77
C ARG A 107 -5.60 -11.45 12.88
N GLY A 108 -4.94 -12.30 12.08
CA GLY A 108 -5.57 -13.29 11.23
C GLY A 108 -6.22 -12.73 9.95
N LEU A 109 -5.81 -11.53 9.51
CA LEU A 109 -6.26 -10.88 8.27
C LEU A 109 -5.38 -11.23 7.05
N ALA A 110 -4.36 -12.05 7.26
CA ALA A 110 -3.47 -12.58 6.24
C ALA A 110 -2.87 -13.92 6.70
N ARG A 111 -2.37 -14.72 5.76
CA ARG A 111 -1.63 -15.95 6.08
C ARG A 111 -0.29 -15.61 6.71
N GLU A 112 0.48 -14.78 6.02
CA GLU A 112 1.84 -14.40 6.35
C GLU A 112 2.22 -13.10 5.61
N SER A 113 3.41 -12.58 5.90
CA SER A 113 3.97 -11.44 5.18
C SER A 113 5.42 -11.70 4.78
N SER A 114 5.79 -11.32 3.56
CA SER A 114 7.14 -11.47 3.03
C SER A 114 7.59 -10.22 2.28
N VAL A 115 8.88 -9.87 2.38
CA VAL A 115 9.47 -8.78 1.60
C VAL A 115 9.85 -9.33 0.23
N LEU A 116 9.05 -9.02 -0.78
CA LEU A 116 9.33 -9.43 -2.17
C LEU A 116 9.88 -8.31 -3.04
N VAL A 117 9.62 -7.05 -2.68
CA VAL A 117 10.03 -5.87 -3.45
C VAL A 117 10.82 -4.94 -2.54
N GLU A 118 11.99 -4.53 -3.00
CA GLU A 118 12.83 -3.56 -2.30
C GLU A 118 13.09 -2.30 -3.14
N ARG A 119 13.59 -1.25 -2.47
CA ARG A 119 14.05 -0.02 -3.13
C ARG A 119 15.54 -0.15 -3.42
N ILE A 120 15.91 -0.18 -4.70
CA ILE A 120 17.31 -0.23 -5.15
C ILE A 120 17.93 1.17 -5.30
N THR A 121 17.13 2.17 -5.69
CA THR A 121 17.59 3.56 -5.83
C THR A 121 16.62 4.53 -5.16
N PRO A 122 17.08 5.59 -4.47
CA PRO A 122 16.19 6.56 -3.83
C PRO A 122 15.23 7.24 -4.81
N VAL A 123 14.00 7.47 -4.36
CA VAL A 123 12.99 8.27 -5.07
C VAL A 123 12.41 9.32 -4.13
N GLN A 124 12.09 10.50 -4.67
CA GLN A 124 11.46 11.56 -3.90
C GLN A 124 10.12 11.10 -3.33
N LYS A 125 9.83 11.40 -2.05
CA LYS A 125 8.54 11.07 -1.44
C LYS A 125 7.41 11.88 -2.09
N SER A 126 6.34 11.20 -2.52
CA SER A 126 5.17 11.85 -3.13
C SER A 126 4.49 12.87 -2.21
N SER A 127 4.57 12.67 -0.89
CA SER A 127 4.00 13.60 0.11
C SER A 127 4.78 14.92 0.22
N THR A 128 6.06 14.95 -0.17
CA THR A 128 6.91 16.15 -0.10
C THR A 128 7.30 16.67 -1.48
N ALA A 129 6.81 16.04 -2.55
CA ALA A 129 7.04 16.49 -3.92
C ALA A 129 6.12 17.65 -4.28
N GLY A 130 6.73 18.72 -4.81
CA GLY A 130 6.00 19.85 -5.35
C GLY A 130 5.15 19.47 -6.58
N PRO A 131 4.25 20.36 -7.02
CA PRO A 131 3.46 20.16 -8.24
C PRO A 131 4.35 19.75 -9.43
N GLY A 132 3.95 18.70 -10.15
CA GLY A 132 4.70 18.17 -11.30
C GLY A 132 5.97 17.37 -10.99
N LYS A 133 6.46 17.38 -9.73
CA LYS A 133 7.68 16.66 -9.32
C LYS A 133 7.41 15.31 -8.65
N ARG A 134 6.14 14.89 -8.58
CA ARG A 134 5.78 13.59 -8.01
C ARG A 134 6.31 12.48 -8.91
N PRO A 135 6.98 11.46 -8.36
CA PRO A 135 7.41 10.32 -9.14
C PRO A 135 6.20 9.62 -9.77
N LYS A 136 6.38 9.18 -11.00
CA LYS A 136 5.39 8.46 -11.82
C LYS A 136 5.56 6.96 -11.60
N PRO A 137 4.59 6.12 -12.03
CA PRO A 137 4.70 4.67 -11.91
C PRO A 137 5.99 4.09 -12.49
N LEU A 138 6.44 4.59 -13.65
CA LEU A 138 7.69 4.14 -14.27
C LEU A 138 8.94 4.49 -13.46
N ASP A 139 8.94 5.61 -12.72
CA ASP A 139 10.05 5.96 -11.83
C ASP A 139 10.12 4.98 -10.65
N HIS A 140 8.96 4.55 -10.15
CA HIS A 140 8.90 3.52 -9.12
C HIS A 140 9.35 2.15 -9.63
N ILE A 141 8.95 1.76 -10.84
CA ILE A 141 9.42 0.50 -11.47
C ILE A 141 10.94 0.49 -11.60
N ARG A 142 11.54 1.58 -12.12
CA ARG A 142 12.99 1.70 -12.32
C ARG A 142 13.81 1.71 -11.04
N SER A 143 13.18 2.03 -9.92
CA SER A 143 13.86 2.19 -8.63
C SER A 143 13.59 1.04 -7.66
N MET A 144 12.80 0.06 -8.06
CA MET A 144 12.50 -1.13 -7.29
C MET A 144 13.16 -2.36 -7.92
N GLY A 145 13.40 -3.37 -7.10
CA GLY A 145 13.85 -4.69 -7.52
C GLY A 145 13.13 -5.78 -6.73
N MET A 146 13.15 -7.00 -7.27
CA MET A 146 12.70 -8.19 -6.56
C MET A 146 13.79 -8.67 -5.60
N VAL A 147 13.41 -9.05 -4.39
CA VAL A 147 14.29 -9.79 -3.46
C VAL A 147 14.32 -11.26 -3.88
N GLU A 148 15.43 -11.96 -3.62
CA GLU A 148 15.55 -13.40 -3.89
C GLU A 148 14.35 -14.17 -3.32
N GLN A 149 13.76 -15.02 -4.16
CA GLN A 149 12.43 -15.57 -3.97
C GLN A 149 12.46 -16.79 -3.04
N THR A 150 11.33 -17.02 -2.36
CA THR A 150 11.02 -18.30 -1.72
C THR A 150 10.40 -19.26 -2.73
N ASP A 151 10.62 -20.56 -2.56
CA ASP A 151 10.14 -21.61 -3.48
C ASP A 151 8.61 -21.68 -3.65
N PHE A 152 7.85 -21.01 -2.77
CA PHE A 152 6.40 -20.98 -2.79
C PHE A 152 5.88 -19.55 -2.63
N VAL A 153 4.97 -19.15 -3.53
CA VAL A 153 4.21 -17.89 -3.41
C VAL A 153 2.72 -18.20 -3.55
N PRO A 154 1.87 -17.78 -2.58
CA PRO A 154 0.43 -18.01 -2.64
C PRO A 154 -0.24 -17.38 -3.86
N PRO A 155 -1.39 -17.90 -4.30
CA PRO A 155 -2.11 -17.40 -5.48
C PRO A 155 -2.68 -15.99 -5.29
N ARG A 156 -2.80 -15.49 -4.04
CA ARG A 156 -3.27 -14.13 -3.74
C ARG A 156 -2.18 -13.35 -3.00
N ILE A 157 -1.76 -12.24 -3.59
CA ILE A 157 -0.71 -11.38 -3.07
C ILE A 157 -1.25 -9.97 -2.94
N VAL A 158 -1.04 -9.34 -1.78
CA VAL A 158 -1.44 -7.96 -1.54
C VAL A 158 -0.26 -7.10 -1.14
N ILE A 159 0.02 -6.08 -1.94
CA ILE A 159 1.01 -5.06 -1.60
C ILE A 159 0.38 -4.07 -0.64
N VAL A 160 0.98 -3.87 0.53
CA VAL A 160 0.47 -3.03 1.61
C VAL A 160 1.28 -1.75 1.74
N ASP A 161 0.62 -0.60 1.78
CA ASP A 161 1.23 0.70 2.10
C ASP A 161 0.56 1.35 3.33
N ASP A 162 1.22 2.33 3.93
CA ASP A 162 0.61 3.12 5.00
C ASP A 162 -0.40 4.14 4.45
N VAL A 163 -0.01 4.85 3.38
CA VAL A 163 -0.79 5.93 2.79
C VAL A 163 -0.80 5.88 1.27
N ILE A 164 -1.98 5.70 0.68
CA ILE A 164 -2.19 5.83 -0.76
C ILE A 164 -2.64 7.25 -1.16
N THR A 165 -1.92 7.86 -2.09
CA THR A 165 -2.34 9.11 -2.75
C THR A 165 -3.00 8.80 -4.10
N ARG A 166 -2.24 8.86 -5.20
CA ARG A 166 -2.62 8.44 -6.55
C ARG A 166 -2.38 6.95 -6.83
N GLY A 167 -1.56 6.30 -6.02
CA GLY A 167 -1.23 4.87 -6.18
C GLY A 167 0.01 4.56 -7.03
N ALA A 168 0.80 5.55 -7.45
CA ALA A 168 1.97 5.32 -8.31
C ALA A 168 3.01 4.35 -7.72
N THR A 169 3.34 4.47 -6.42
CA THR A 169 4.25 3.54 -5.73
C THR A 169 3.70 2.12 -5.74
N LEU A 170 2.44 1.95 -5.34
CA LEU A 170 1.76 0.66 -5.26
C LEU A 170 1.63 0.01 -6.63
N LEU A 171 1.35 0.78 -7.67
CA LEU A 171 1.30 0.27 -9.04
C LEU A 171 2.68 -0.21 -9.52
N GLY A 172 3.75 0.53 -9.21
CA GLY A 172 5.11 0.11 -9.52
C GLY A 172 5.50 -1.19 -8.82
N ALA A 173 5.20 -1.30 -7.51
CA ALA A 173 5.45 -2.51 -6.74
C ALA A 173 4.60 -3.69 -7.24
N ALA A 174 3.31 -3.47 -7.51
CA ALA A 174 2.43 -4.49 -8.08
C ALA A 174 2.90 -4.97 -9.46
N SER A 175 3.50 -4.09 -10.27
CA SER A 175 4.05 -4.46 -11.58
C SER A 175 5.24 -5.42 -11.46
N HIS A 176 6.13 -5.19 -10.48
CA HIS A 176 7.22 -6.12 -10.15
C HIS A 176 6.68 -7.48 -9.70
N VAL A 177 5.75 -7.48 -8.74
CA VAL A 177 5.15 -8.72 -8.22
C VAL A 177 4.41 -9.50 -9.31
N LYS A 178 3.59 -8.83 -10.13
CA LYS A 178 2.82 -9.48 -11.20
C LYS A 178 3.72 -10.00 -12.33
N HIS A 179 4.84 -9.34 -12.60
CA HIS A 179 5.82 -9.84 -13.56
C HIS A 179 6.54 -11.09 -13.05
N ALA A 180 6.90 -11.11 -11.77
CA ALA A 180 7.53 -12.27 -11.12
C ALA A 180 6.57 -13.44 -10.90
N PHE A 181 5.28 -13.17 -10.66
CA PHE A 181 4.23 -14.16 -10.43
C PHE A 181 3.03 -13.91 -11.36
N PRO A 182 3.14 -14.27 -12.66
CA PRO A 182 2.11 -13.97 -13.65
C PRO A 182 0.74 -14.53 -13.33
N ASP A 183 0.66 -15.65 -12.63
CA ASP A 183 -0.60 -16.32 -12.28
C ASP A 183 -1.23 -15.83 -10.97
N ALA A 184 -0.51 -15.02 -10.18
CA ALA A 184 -1.03 -14.52 -8.92
C ALA A 184 -2.11 -13.44 -9.13
N ASP A 185 -3.17 -13.48 -8.32
CA ASP A 185 -4.11 -12.39 -8.10
C ASP A 185 -3.42 -11.33 -7.23
N VAL A 186 -2.93 -10.27 -7.88
CA VAL A 186 -2.19 -9.18 -7.25
C VAL A 186 -3.14 -8.01 -7.01
N ARG A 187 -3.32 -7.64 -5.75
CA ARG A 187 -4.09 -6.46 -5.32
C ARG A 187 -3.22 -5.55 -4.45
N VAL A 188 -3.73 -4.38 -4.12
CA VAL A 188 -3.05 -3.47 -3.19
C VAL A 188 -3.96 -3.03 -2.05
N PHE A 189 -3.37 -2.76 -0.90
CA PHE A 189 -4.07 -2.24 0.27
C PHE A 189 -3.28 -1.07 0.83
N ALA A 190 -3.98 -0.02 1.28
CA ALA A 190 -3.36 1.00 2.09
C ALA A 190 -4.23 1.33 3.30
N MET A 191 -3.62 1.38 4.48
CA MET A 191 -4.36 1.68 5.72
C MET A 191 -5.11 3.02 5.60
N VAL A 192 -4.49 4.02 4.97
CA VAL A 192 -5.07 5.34 4.77
C VAL A 192 -5.03 5.74 3.30
N ARG A 193 -6.08 6.42 2.81
CA ARG A 193 -6.06 7.15 1.54
C ARG A 193 -6.17 8.66 1.75
N THR A 194 -5.63 9.43 0.82
CA THR A 194 -5.95 10.88 0.76
C THR A 194 -7.37 11.10 0.25
N GLY A 195 -8.15 11.89 0.99
CA GLY A 195 -9.47 12.38 0.62
C GLY A 195 -9.42 13.71 -0.13
N GLY A 196 -10.58 14.39 -0.15
CA GLY A 196 -10.77 15.71 -0.74
C GLY A 196 -10.16 16.85 0.08
N VAL A 197 -10.72 18.05 -0.08
CA VAL A 197 -10.31 19.25 0.67
C VAL A 197 -10.60 19.09 2.16
N GLU A 198 -11.77 18.56 2.48
CA GLU A 198 -12.22 18.21 3.82
C GLU A 198 -12.69 16.75 3.85
N VAL A 199 -12.79 16.17 5.05
CA VAL A 199 -13.42 14.86 5.30
C VAL A 199 -14.42 14.99 6.43
N ASP A 200 -15.52 14.27 6.34
CA ASP A 200 -16.60 14.22 7.33
C ASP A 200 -16.46 13.04 8.32
N ARG A 201 -15.57 12.10 8.01
CA ARG A 201 -15.25 10.91 8.80
C ARG A 201 -13.81 10.46 8.55
N ILE A 202 -13.22 9.72 9.50
CA ILE A 202 -11.90 9.09 9.35
C ILE A 202 -12.04 7.66 8.85
N LEU A 203 -12.97 6.92 9.45
CA LEU A 203 -13.28 5.56 9.04
C LEU A 203 -14.17 5.60 7.80
N ASP A 204 -13.61 5.21 6.67
CA ASP A 204 -14.27 5.28 5.37
C ASP A 204 -13.81 4.11 4.48
N PRO A 205 -14.16 2.84 4.79
CA PRO A 205 -13.68 1.70 4.03
C PRO A 205 -14.10 1.75 2.56
N VAL A 206 -13.18 1.41 1.66
CA VAL A 206 -13.40 1.46 0.20
C VAL A 206 -12.62 0.36 -0.53
N ILE A 207 -13.22 -0.16 -1.59
CA ILE A 207 -12.57 -0.93 -2.65
C ILE A 207 -12.71 -0.13 -3.93
N GLY A 208 -11.66 -0.07 -4.73
CA GLY A 208 -11.70 0.56 -6.05
C GLY A 208 -10.52 0.14 -6.90
N GLU A 209 -10.05 1.01 -7.79
CA GLU A 209 -8.93 0.74 -8.69
C GLU A 209 -7.88 1.86 -8.72
N VAL A 210 -6.64 1.47 -9.00
CA VAL A 210 -5.56 2.37 -9.43
C VAL A 210 -5.26 2.06 -10.89
N THR A 211 -5.36 3.05 -11.77
CA THR A 211 -5.16 2.91 -13.21
C THR A 211 -3.98 3.75 -13.70
N TYR A 212 -3.30 3.27 -14.75
CA TYR A 212 -2.22 3.98 -15.44
C TYR A 212 -2.65 4.39 -16.83
N ASN A 213 -2.60 5.70 -17.10
CA ASN A 213 -3.01 6.27 -18.39
C ASN A 213 -1.83 6.44 -19.38
N GLY A 214 -0.71 5.76 -19.16
CA GLY A 214 0.52 5.95 -19.93
C GLY A 214 1.42 7.09 -19.45
N GLN A 215 0.98 7.90 -18.48
CA GLN A 215 1.78 8.98 -17.89
C GLN A 215 1.82 8.97 -16.37
N ASP A 216 0.67 8.75 -15.72
CA ASP A 216 0.55 8.79 -14.27
C ASP A 216 -0.52 7.82 -13.76
N ALA A 217 -0.49 7.55 -12.46
CA ALA A 217 -1.52 6.79 -11.78
C ALA A 217 -2.71 7.69 -11.39
N THR A 218 -3.91 7.15 -11.53
CA THR A 218 -5.15 7.72 -10.97
C THR A 218 -5.82 6.68 -10.10
N ARG A 219 -6.33 7.10 -8.94
CA ARG A 219 -7.09 6.23 -8.04
C ARG A 219 -8.55 6.62 -8.05
N ARG A 220 -9.44 5.63 -8.14
CA ARG A 220 -10.90 5.80 -8.08
C ARG A 220 -11.49 4.81 -7.08
N PRO A 221 -12.21 5.28 -6.05
CA PRO A 221 -13.17 4.45 -5.31
C PRO A 221 -14.05 3.64 -6.27
#